data_AF-A0A432YWW0-F1
#
_entry.id   AF-A0A432YWW0-F1
#
_cell.length_a   1.000
_cell.length_b   1.000
_cell.length_c   1.000
_cell.angle_alpha   90.00
_cell.angle_beta   90.00
_cell.angle_gamma   90.00
#
_symmetry.space_group_name_H-M   'P 1'
#
loop_
_entity.id
_entity.type
_entity.pdbx_description
1 polymer ?
#
loop_
_entity_poly.entity_id
_entity_poly.type
_entity_poly.pdbx_seq_one_letter_code
_entity_poly.pdbx_strand_id
1 'polypeptide(L)'
;MSTDNVDTVDKLPTLCHYTLKINAIRGSNSVPQPQLPSIYAPITGRVQSARSASAIPGSELLGRGLQLSITGSTLYAPVSGELLHLSQSGDYIAIKVNEHFSLQLILGNGEHYLTHDALKVLCRHAKQVEQGTPLMFVNLPRLRSLPQSQQGLSVLLSALTEQACELPIHWQQTGRVVANETCLNEEPE
;
A
#
# COMPACT_ATOMS: atom_id res chain seq x y z
N MET A 1 -49.76 60.30 -37.56
CA MET A 1 -50.00 58.85 -37.36
C MET A 1 -48.67 58.14 -37.38
N SER A 2 -48.21 57.66 -36.23
CA SER A 2 -47.34 56.50 -36.09
C SER A 2 -47.27 56.20 -34.60
N THR A 3 -47.81 55.05 -34.22
CA THR A 3 -47.56 54.39 -32.95
C THR A 3 -46.11 53.89 -32.94
N ASP A 4 -45.51 53.70 -31.76
CA ASP A 4 -45.03 52.37 -31.38
C ASP A 4 -44.43 52.39 -29.96
N ASN A 5 -45.18 51.74 -29.07
CA ASN A 5 -44.79 50.76 -28.07
C ASN A 5 -43.45 50.90 -27.31
N VAL A 6 -43.66 51.09 -26.01
CA VAL A 6 -42.84 50.67 -24.88
C VAL A 6 -42.81 49.13 -24.83
N ASP A 7 -41.63 48.51 -24.70
CA ASP A 7 -41.30 47.57 -23.61
C ASP A 7 -39.94 46.87 -23.78
N THR A 8 -38.99 47.34 -22.98
CA THR A 8 -38.19 46.64 -21.96
C THR A 8 -37.76 45.16 -22.09
N VAL A 9 -36.49 44.93 -21.69
CA VAL A 9 -35.84 43.72 -21.13
C VAL A 9 -35.24 42.71 -22.12
N ASP A 10 -33.91 42.75 -22.29
CA ASP A 10 -32.99 41.75 -21.69
C ASP A 10 -31.57 41.92 -22.25
N LYS A 11 -30.66 42.53 -21.47
CA LYS A 11 -29.22 42.25 -21.59
C LYS A 11 -28.60 42.24 -20.20
N LEU A 12 -28.29 41.02 -19.76
CA LEU A 12 -27.54 40.68 -18.55
C LEU A 12 -26.25 41.51 -18.41
N PRO A 13 -25.80 41.78 -17.17
CA PRO A 13 -24.54 42.45 -16.92
C PRO A 13 -23.37 41.57 -17.40
N THR A 14 -22.46 42.19 -18.13
CA THR A 14 -21.16 41.66 -18.55
C THR A 14 -20.42 41.03 -17.38
N LEU A 15 -20.18 39.72 -17.46
CA LEU A 15 -19.26 38.97 -16.61
C LEU A 15 -17.87 39.62 -16.67
N CYS A 16 -17.38 40.10 -15.52
CA CYS A 16 -15.99 40.48 -15.34
C CYS A 16 -15.11 39.23 -15.51
N HIS A 17 -14.43 39.12 -16.65
CA HIS A 17 -13.38 38.15 -16.87
C HIS A 17 -12.17 38.51 -15.98
N TYR A 18 -12.13 37.96 -14.77
CA TYR A 18 -10.89 37.93 -14.00
C TYR A 18 -9.92 36.97 -14.68
N THR A 19 -9.04 37.51 -15.52
CA THR A 19 -7.93 36.75 -16.08
C THR A 19 -6.84 36.68 -15.02
N LEU A 20 -6.78 35.57 -14.27
CA LEU A 20 -5.64 35.24 -13.43
C LEU A 20 -4.44 34.98 -14.34
N LYS A 21 -3.54 35.97 -14.47
CA LYS A 21 -2.21 35.76 -15.04
C LYS A 21 -1.39 34.96 -14.03
N ILE A 22 -1.40 33.63 -14.18
CA ILE A 22 -0.45 32.77 -13.47
C ILE A 22 0.92 32.99 -14.11
N ASN A 23 1.75 33.81 -13.49
CA ASN A 23 3.17 33.86 -13.81
C ASN A 23 3.78 32.54 -13.37
N ALA A 24 3.99 31.62 -14.32
CA ALA A 24 4.74 30.41 -14.08
C ALA A 24 6.19 30.79 -13.73
N ILE A 25 6.50 30.79 -12.44
CA ILE A 25 7.88 30.83 -11.96
C ILE A 25 8.48 29.49 -12.40
N ARG A 26 9.28 29.52 -13.47
CA ARG A 26 10.04 28.37 -13.97
C ARG A 26 11.22 28.11 -13.03
N GLY A 27 10.92 27.75 -11.79
CA GLY A 27 11.87 27.11 -10.91
C GLY A 27 12.01 25.67 -11.38
N SER A 28 13.16 25.33 -11.94
CA SER A 28 13.55 23.95 -12.23
C SER A 28 13.82 23.21 -10.92
N ASN A 29 12.79 23.05 -10.09
CA ASN A 29 12.79 22.00 -9.09
C ASN A 29 12.36 20.74 -9.86
N SER A 30 13.33 19.92 -10.27
CA SER A 30 13.03 18.58 -10.74
C SER A 30 12.25 17.88 -9.63
N VAL A 31 10.94 17.70 -9.83
CA VAL A 31 10.14 16.85 -8.95
C VAL A 31 10.82 15.47 -8.98
N PRO A 32 11.28 14.93 -7.84
CA PRO A 32 11.89 13.62 -7.81
C PRO A 32 10.93 12.63 -8.47
N GLN A 33 11.39 11.94 -9.51
CA GLN A 33 10.57 10.89 -10.11
C GLN A 33 10.33 9.80 -9.07
N PRO A 34 9.10 9.23 -9.00
CA PRO A 34 8.84 8.13 -8.09
C PRO A 34 9.79 6.97 -8.41
N GLN A 35 10.49 6.49 -7.39
CA GLN A 35 11.34 5.30 -7.49
C GLN A 35 10.71 4.18 -6.68
N LEU A 36 10.66 2.99 -7.27
CA LEU A 36 10.11 1.81 -6.61
C LEU A 36 11.01 1.44 -5.42
N PRO A 37 10.46 1.29 -4.20
CA PRO A 37 11.25 0.89 -3.06
C PRO A 37 11.65 -0.58 -3.16
N SER A 38 12.83 -0.96 -2.68
CA SER A 38 13.17 -2.38 -2.48
C SER A 38 12.37 -2.93 -1.29
N ILE A 39 11.61 -3.99 -1.52
CA ILE A 39 10.72 -4.61 -0.54
C ILE A 39 11.28 -5.98 -0.21
N TYR A 40 11.78 -6.13 1.01
CA TYR A 40 12.34 -7.40 1.47
C TYR A 40 11.26 -8.32 2.02
N ALA A 41 11.52 -9.61 2.03
CA ALA A 41 10.60 -10.59 2.58
C ALA A 41 10.35 -10.28 4.07
N PRO A 42 9.10 -9.98 4.47
CA PRO A 42 8.79 -9.65 5.86
C PRO A 42 8.86 -10.88 6.77
N ILE A 43 8.79 -12.09 6.21
CA ILE A 43 8.82 -13.34 6.96
C ILE A 43 9.38 -14.47 6.10
N THR A 44 10.10 -15.41 6.72
CA THR A 44 10.64 -16.58 6.03
C THR A 44 9.51 -17.50 5.59
N GLY A 45 9.54 -17.92 4.33
CA GLY A 45 8.39 -18.56 3.73
C GLY A 45 8.62 -19.04 2.31
N ARG A 46 7.50 -19.18 1.59
CA ARG A 46 7.52 -19.39 0.14
C ARG A 46 6.50 -18.50 -0.52
N VAL A 47 6.87 -17.91 -1.65
CA VAL A 47 5.94 -17.19 -2.52
C VAL A 47 4.93 -18.19 -3.07
N GLN A 48 3.65 -17.86 -2.92
CA GLN A 48 2.53 -18.56 -3.51
C GLN A 48 2.10 -17.81 -4.77
N SER A 49 1.89 -18.56 -5.85
CA SER A 49 1.32 -18.00 -7.07
C SER A 49 -0.07 -17.44 -6.76
N ALA A 50 -0.41 -16.28 -7.35
CA ALA A 50 -1.65 -15.51 -7.14
C ALA A 50 -2.98 -16.28 -7.34
N ARG A 51 -2.93 -17.58 -7.68
CA ARG A 51 -4.10 -18.46 -7.82
C ARG A 51 -4.68 -18.96 -6.49
N SER A 52 -4.02 -18.77 -5.35
CA SER A 52 -4.51 -19.29 -4.08
C SER A 52 -4.70 -18.21 -3.03
N ALA A 53 -5.97 -17.96 -2.67
CA ALA A 53 -6.44 -17.54 -1.35
C ALA A 53 -6.40 -16.05 -0.95
N SER A 54 -7.27 -15.24 -1.57
CA SER A 54 -8.28 -14.37 -0.91
C SER A 54 -8.87 -13.40 -1.96
N ALA A 55 -10.14 -13.01 -1.84
CA ALA A 55 -10.80 -12.10 -2.78
C ALA A 55 -10.25 -10.66 -2.69
N ILE A 56 -9.58 -10.31 -1.59
CA ILE A 56 -9.11 -8.95 -1.30
C ILE A 56 -7.75 -8.66 -1.98
N PRO A 57 -6.72 -9.52 -1.87
CA PRO A 57 -5.46 -9.41 -2.64
C PRO A 57 -5.64 -9.53 -4.16
N GLY A 58 -6.74 -10.15 -4.62
CA GLY A 58 -7.05 -10.32 -6.04
C GLY A 58 -7.75 -9.13 -6.70
N SER A 59 -8.20 -8.14 -5.93
CA SER A 59 -9.01 -7.02 -6.44
C SER A 59 -8.19 -5.81 -6.92
N GLU A 60 -6.87 -5.81 -6.72
CA GLU A 60 -5.97 -4.65 -6.88
C GLU A 60 -6.37 -3.38 -6.07
N LEU A 61 -7.53 -3.37 -5.40
CA LEU A 61 -8.04 -2.24 -4.61
C LEU A 61 -7.09 -1.84 -3.48
N LEU A 62 -6.42 -2.82 -2.89
CA LEU A 62 -5.43 -2.63 -1.81
C LEU A 62 -4.00 -2.53 -2.34
N GLY A 63 -3.80 -2.54 -3.65
CA GLY A 63 -2.50 -2.53 -4.31
C GLY A 63 -2.14 -3.86 -4.95
N ARG A 64 -0.96 -3.87 -5.58
CA ARG A 64 -0.40 -5.00 -6.32
C ARG A 64 0.61 -5.71 -5.43
N GLY A 65 0.65 -7.04 -5.47
CA GLY A 65 1.49 -7.78 -4.56
C GLY A 65 1.54 -9.28 -4.77
N LEU A 66 2.03 -9.96 -3.74
CA LEU A 66 2.14 -11.41 -3.69
C LEU A 66 1.65 -11.95 -2.35
N GLN A 67 1.50 -13.26 -2.28
CA GLN A 67 1.17 -13.97 -1.05
C GLN A 67 2.31 -14.90 -0.65
N LEU A 68 2.57 -14.97 0.65
CA LEU A 68 3.59 -15.81 1.26
C LEU A 68 2.93 -16.87 2.13
N SER A 69 3.38 -18.11 1.96
CA SER A 69 3.20 -19.14 2.99
C SER A 69 4.23 -18.96 4.09
N ILE A 70 3.78 -19.01 5.34
CA ILE A 70 4.61 -18.65 6.50
C ILE A 70 5.29 -19.88 7.08
N THR A 71 6.61 -19.79 7.24
CA THR A 71 7.42 -20.83 7.91
C THR A 71 8.30 -20.28 9.01
N GLY A 72 8.57 -18.97 9.03
CA GLY A 72 9.25 -18.25 10.10
C GLY A 72 8.31 -17.83 11.23
N SER A 73 8.86 -17.57 12.41
CA SER A 73 8.11 -17.15 13.60
C SER A 73 8.15 -15.66 13.89
N THR A 74 8.88 -14.88 13.09
CA THR A 74 9.03 -13.43 13.30
C THR A 74 8.72 -12.72 11.99
N LEU A 75 7.82 -11.75 12.05
CA LEU A 75 7.51 -10.84 10.97
C LEU A 75 8.27 -9.53 11.22
N TYR A 76 9.00 -9.10 10.20
CA TYR A 76 9.84 -7.92 10.20
C TYR A 76 9.30 -6.86 9.25
N ALA A 77 9.74 -5.63 9.45
CA ALA A 77 9.48 -4.53 8.54
C ALA A 77 10.19 -4.80 7.20
N PRO A 78 9.45 -4.96 6.09
CA PRO A 78 10.01 -5.25 4.78
C PRO A 78 10.70 -4.04 4.14
N VAL A 79 10.37 -2.84 4.63
CA VAL A 79 10.87 -1.55 4.15
C VAL A 79 10.82 -0.55 5.31
N SER A 80 11.69 0.46 5.28
CA SER A 80 11.65 1.57 6.23
C SER A 80 10.50 2.52 5.91
N GLY A 81 9.85 3.08 6.94
CA GLY A 81 8.76 4.03 6.75
C GLY A 81 7.97 4.36 8.01
N GLU A 82 6.93 5.18 7.81
CA GLU A 82 5.98 5.55 8.87
C GLU A 82 4.90 4.49 9.02
N LEU A 83 4.66 4.04 10.25
CA LEU A 83 3.56 3.14 10.54
C LEU A 83 2.24 3.93 10.53
N LEU A 84 1.46 3.78 9.46
CA LEU A 84 0.16 4.44 9.31
C LEU A 84 -0.92 3.77 10.16
N HIS A 85 -0.91 2.44 10.18
CA HIS A 85 -1.90 1.65 10.89
C HIS A 85 -1.34 0.31 11.33
N LEU A 86 -1.79 -0.16 12.49
CA LEU A 86 -1.50 -1.47 13.04
C LEU A 86 -2.75 -1.94 13.78
N SER A 87 -3.36 -3.04 13.34
CA SER A 87 -4.50 -3.63 14.03
C SER A 87 -4.09 -4.11 15.43
N GLN A 88 -5.05 -4.14 16.36
CA GLN A 88 -4.77 -4.53 17.74
C GLN A 88 -4.29 -5.99 17.86
N SER A 89 -4.75 -6.84 16.96
CA SER A 89 -4.35 -8.24 16.79
C SER A 89 -3.02 -8.41 16.04
N GLY A 90 -2.65 -7.46 15.19
CA GLY A 90 -1.45 -7.52 14.32
C GLY A 90 -1.68 -8.20 12.97
N ASP A 91 -2.92 -8.54 12.60
CA ASP A 91 -3.24 -9.14 11.31
C ASP A 91 -3.26 -8.15 10.13
N TYR A 92 -3.22 -6.85 10.40
CA TYR A 92 -3.15 -5.79 9.40
C TYR A 92 -2.15 -4.71 9.80
N ILE A 93 -1.19 -4.44 8.92
CA ILE A 93 -0.15 -3.41 9.10
C ILE A 93 -0.07 -2.57 7.82
N ALA A 94 -0.08 -1.24 7.95
CA ALA A 94 0.12 -0.32 6.85
C ALA A 94 1.32 0.60 7.15
N ILE A 95 2.25 0.67 6.19
CA ILE A 95 3.48 1.45 6.27
C ILE A 95 3.50 2.45 5.12
N LYS A 96 3.59 3.75 5.40
CA LYS A 96 3.92 4.77 4.39
C LYS A 96 5.40 4.69 4.11
N VAL A 97 5.77 4.31 2.89
CA VAL A 97 7.18 4.19 2.51
C VAL A 97 7.74 5.57 2.16
N ASN A 98 6.99 6.32 1.35
CA ASN A 98 7.28 7.69 0.95
C ASN A 98 5.98 8.38 0.48
N GLU A 99 6.07 9.55 -0.13
CA GLU A 99 4.92 10.29 -0.66
C GLU A 99 4.20 9.59 -1.83
N HIS A 100 4.83 8.58 -2.44
CA HIS A 100 4.35 7.88 -3.62
C HIS A 100 3.81 6.48 -3.35
N PHE A 101 4.21 5.85 -2.25
CA PHE A 101 3.89 4.45 -1.98
C PHE A 101 3.49 4.18 -0.53
N SER A 102 2.51 3.30 -0.37
CA SER A 102 2.20 2.64 0.90
C SER A 102 2.28 1.13 0.74
N LEU A 103 2.76 0.45 1.78
CA LEU A 103 2.85 -1.00 1.83
C LEU A 103 1.89 -1.54 2.88
N GLN A 104 1.15 -2.58 2.52
CA GLN A 104 0.18 -3.24 3.37
C GLN A 104 0.58 -4.70 3.57
N LEU A 105 0.58 -5.13 4.83
CA LEU A 105 0.82 -6.51 5.23
C LEU A 105 -0.47 -7.03 5.85
N ILE A 106 -1.02 -8.10 5.27
CA ILE A 106 -2.32 -8.65 5.68
C ILE A 106 -2.15 -10.14 5.94
N LEU A 107 -2.31 -10.55 7.20
CA LEU A 107 -2.34 -11.95 7.56
C LEU A 107 -3.75 -12.52 7.34
N GLY A 108 -3.84 -13.62 6.61
CA GLY A 108 -5.10 -14.24 6.24
C GLY A 108 -5.98 -13.27 5.46
N ASN A 109 -7.19 -13.03 5.97
CA ASN A 109 -8.14 -12.08 5.39
C ASN A 109 -8.11 -10.69 6.06
N GLY A 110 -7.33 -10.50 7.13
CA GLY A 110 -7.33 -9.24 7.90
C GLY A 110 -8.66 -8.94 8.61
N GLU A 111 -9.48 -9.96 8.87
CA GLU A 111 -10.82 -9.83 9.46
C GLU A 111 -10.80 -9.80 11.00
N HIS A 112 -9.67 -10.11 11.62
CA HIS A 112 -9.53 -10.27 13.07
C HIS A 112 -8.90 -9.04 13.70
N TYR A 113 -9.56 -7.89 13.63
CA TYR A 113 -8.98 -6.60 14.03
C TYR A 113 -8.59 -6.48 15.53
N LEU A 114 -9.25 -7.25 16.41
CA LEU A 114 -9.12 -7.12 17.87
C LEU A 114 -8.18 -8.15 18.50
N THR A 115 -8.34 -9.42 18.15
CA THR A 115 -7.60 -10.54 18.75
C THR A 115 -7.27 -11.59 17.70
N HIS A 116 -6.02 -12.05 17.69
CA HIS A 116 -5.59 -13.17 16.87
C HIS A 116 -4.62 -14.04 17.67
N ASP A 117 -5.05 -15.22 18.08
CA ASP A 117 -4.34 -16.06 19.06
C ASP A 117 -2.96 -16.55 18.62
N ALA A 118 -2.71 -16.55 17.31
CA ALA A 118 -1.42 -16.88 16.73
C ALA A 118 -0.42 -15.71 16.71
N LEU A 119 -0.84 -14.49 17.03
CA LEU A 119 -0.05 -13.28 16.81
C LEU A 119 0.27 -12.55 18.11
N LYS A 120 1.47 -11.98 18.16
CA LYS A 120 1.90 -11.10 19.24
C LYS A 120 2.66 -9.92 18.66
N VAL A 121 1.99 -8.78 18.64
CA VAL A 121 2.56 -7.50 18.20
C VAL A 121 3.73 -7.08 19.12
N LEU A 122 4.84 -6.66 18.51
CA LEU A 122 6.06 -6.21 19.20
C LEU A 122 6.23 -4.68 19.13
N CYS A 123 5.64 -4.00 18.14
CA CYS A 123 5.91 -2.60 17.82
C CYS A 123 4.75 -1.62 18.12
N ARG A 124 3.91 -1.88 19.12
CA ARG A 124 2.64 -1.13 19.37
C ARG A 124 2.75 0.40 19.43
N HIS A 125 3.90 0.94 19.83
CA HIS A 125 4.10 2.38 20.02
C HIS A 125 5.08 2.97 19.01
N ALA A 126 5.51 2.20 18.01
CA ALA A 126 6.41 2.68 16.98
C ALA A 126 5.65 3.57 15.99
N LYS A 127 6.08 4.81 15.81
CA LYS A 127 5.61 5.67 14.72
C LYS A 127 6.39 5.43 13.43
N GLN A 128 7.65 5.04 13.56
CA GLN A 128 8.57 4.79 12.45
C GLN A 128 9.19 3.41 12.64
N VAL A 129 9.48 2.74 11.54
CA VAL A 129 10.16 1.45 11.53
C VAL A 129 11.27 1.48 10.48
N GLU A 130 12.38 0.83 10.78
CA GLU A 130 13.45 0.58 9.81
C GLU A 130 13.28 -0.80 9.20
N GLN A 131 13.69 -1.00 7.95
CA GLN A 131 13.76 -2.34 7.34
C GLN A 131 14.50 -3.31 8.27
N GLY A 132 13.91 -4.49 8.46
CA GLY A 132 14.44 -5.50 9.40
C GLY A 132 14.03 -5.31 10.85
N THR A 133 13.27 -4.27 11.21
CA THR A 133 12.70 -4.11 12.56
C THR A 133 11.67 -5.22 12.84
N PRO A 134 11.76 -5.98 13.95
CA PRO A 134 10.75 -6.94 14.33
C PRO A 134 9.40 -6.26 14.63
N LEU A 135 8.35 -6.62 13.88
CA LEU A 135 7.00 -6.06 14.06
C LEU A 135 6.12 -6.98 14.90
N MET A 136 6.24 -8.29 14.70
CA MET A 136 5.32 -9.27 15.29
C MET A 136 5.97 -10.64 15.43
N PHE A 137 5.59 -11.36 16.49
CA PHE A 137 5.84 -12.78 16.63
C PHE A 137 4.63 -13.60 16.17
N VAL A 138 4.89 -14.70 15.48
CA VAL A 138 3.91 -15.64 14.93
C VAL A 138 4.08 -17.00 15.59
N ASN A 139 3.07 -17.44 16.32
CA ASN A 139 2.98 -18.79 16.87
C ASN A 139 2.55 -19.76 15.76
N LEU A 140 3.55 -20.40 15.13
CA LEU A 140 3.35 -21.31 14.00
C LEU A 140 2.38 -22.47 14.29
N PRO A 141 2.44 -23.18 15.44
CA PRO A 141 1.44 -24.20 15.77
C PRO A 141 0.01 -23.68 15.76
N ARG A 142 -0.23 -22.51 16.38
CA ARG A 142 -1.56 -21.89 16.41
C ARG A 142 -2.00 -21.44 15.02
N LEU A 143 -1.11 -20.81 14.26
CA LEU A 143 -1.41 -20.41 12.88
C LEU A 143 -1.83 -21.61 12.02
N ARG A 144 -1.12 -22.75 12.12
CA ARG A 144 -1.43 -23.97 11.35
C ARG A 144 -2.74 -24.64 11.76
N SER A 145 -3.27 -24.35 12.96
CA SER A 145 -4.59 -24.84 13.38
C SER A 145 -5.76 -24.05 12.77
N LEU A 146 -5.50 -22.88 12.17
CA LEU A 146 -6.52 -22.07 11.50
C LEU A 146 -6.87 -22.62 10.11
N PRO A 147 -8.01 -22.23 9.51
CA PRO A 147 -8.30 -22.54 8.11
C PRO A 147 -7.19 -22.07 7.17
N GLN A 148 -6.93 -22.81 6.08
CA GLN A 148 -5.83 -22.52 5.14
C GLN A 148 -5.85 -21.07 4.60
N SER A 149 -7.03 -20.50 4.40
CA SER A 149 -7.20 -19.10 3.97
C SER A 149 -6.63 -18.08 4.97
N GLN A 150 -6.46 -18.44 6.24
CA GLN A 150 -5.95 -17.56 7.29
C GLN A 150 -4.45 -17.77 7.60
N GLN A 151 -3.76 -18.67 6.88
CA GLN A 151 -2.38 -19.03 7.17
C GLN A 151 -1.35 -18.25 6.34
N GLY A 152 -1.78 -17.53 5.31
CA GLY A 152 -0.92 -16.77 4.41
C GLY A 152 -0.68 -15.34 4.86
N LEU A 153 0.36 -14.72 4.31
CA LEU A 153 0.63 -13.29 4.44
C LEU A 153 0.58 -12.65 3.06
N SER A 154 -0.29 -11.67 2.87
CA SER A 154 -0.30 -10.82 1.68
C SER A 154 0.64 -9.65 1.88
N VAL A 155 1.47 -9.37 0.88
CA VAL A 155 2.37 -8.21 0.82
C VAL A 155 1.95 -7.39 -0.39
N LEU A 156 1.32 -6.24 -0.15
CA LEU A 156 0.70 -5.42 -1.19
C LEU A 156 1.31 -4.02 -1.19
N LEU A 157 1.71 -3.54 -2.37
CA LEU A 157 2.17 -2.17 -2.57
C LEU A 157 1.09 -1.37 -3.29
N SER A 158 0.69 -0.24 -2.71
CA SER A 158 -0.23 0.72 -3.32
C SER A 158 0.52 1.97 -3.74
N ALA A 159 0.20 2.47 -4.93
CA ALA A 159 0.61 3.79 -5.36
C ALA A 159 -0.33 4.85 -4.77
N LEU A 160 0.25 5.94 -4.27
CA LEU A 160 -0.47 7.09 -3.71
C LEU A 160 -0.60 8.25 -4.70
N THR A 161 0.16 8.20 -5.80
CA THR A 161 0.18 9.22 -6.85
C THR A 161 0.04 8.58 -8.23
N GLU A 162 -0.55 9.28 -9.20
CA GLU A 162 -0.75 8.78 -10.57
C GLU A 162 0.56 8.34 -11.23
N GLN A 163 1.63 9.11 -11.04
CA GLN A 163 2.95 8.76 -11.60
C GLN A 163 3.51 7.45 -11.04
N ALA A 164 3.12 7.07 -9.82
CA ALA A 164 3.56 5.84 -9.18
C ALA A 164 2.74 4.63 -9.63
N CYS A 165 1.48 4.84 -10.07
CA CYS A 165 0.63 3.78 -10.62
C CYS A 165 1.19 3.20 -11.93
N GLU A 166 1.86 4.03 -12.73
CA GLU A 166 2.42 3.65 -14.02
C GLU A 166 3.72 2.84 -13.93
N LEU A 167 4.34 2.79 -12.74
CA LEU A 167 5.60 2.07 -12.57
C LEU A 167 5.39 0.55 -12.65
N PRO A 168 6.18 -0.16 -13.48
CA PRO A 168 6.15 -1.62 -13.50
C PRO A 168 6.73 -2.16 -12.19
N ILE A 169 6.04 -3.15 -11.62
CA ILE A 169 6.46 -3.86 -10.41
C ILE A 169 6.60 -5.33 -10.80
N HIS A 170 7.82 -5.83 -10.76
CA HIS A 170 8.17 -7.21 -11.05
C HIS A 170 8.26 -7.99 -9.75
N TRP A 171 7.13 -8.53 -9.29
CA TRP A 171 7.12 -9.38 -8.12
C TRP A 171 7.79 -10.73 -8.39
N GLN A 172 8.53 -11.23 -7.40
CA GLN A 172 9.00 -12.61 -7.38
C GLN A 172 7.77 -13.54 -7.52
N GLN A 173 7.84 -14.47 -8.47
CA GLN A 173 6.69 -15.30 -8.83
C GLN A 173 6.59 -16.59 -8.00
N THR A 174 7.72 -17.19 -7.63
CA THR A 174 7.80 -18.43 -6.87
C THR A 174 9.10 -18.52 -6.08
N GLY A 175 9.18 -19.46 -5.15
CA GLY A 175 10.43 -19.83 -4.48
C GLY A 175 10.38 -19.70 -2.97
N ARG A 176 11.47 -20.12 -2.31
CA ARG A 176 11.70 -19.83 -0.90
C ARG A 176 12.16 -18.39 -0.75
N VAL A 177 11.73 -17.75 0.32
CA VAL A 177 12.17 -16.41 0.71
C VAL A 177 12.65 -16.45 2.15
N VAL A 178 13.71 -15.70 2.45
CA VAL A 178 14.29 -15.57 3.78
C VAL A 178 14.01 -14.16 4.29
N ALA A 179 13.47 -14.07 5.51
CA ALA A 179 13.13 -12.80 6.13
C ALA A 179 14.31 -11.83 6.11
N ASN A 180 14.07 -10.57 5.76
CA ASN A 180 15.06 -9.47 5.69
C ASN A 180 16.19 -9.63 4.67
N GLU A 181 16.30 -10.77 3.98
CA GLU A 181 17.38 -11.05 3.03
C GLU A 181 16.89 -11.05 1.59
N THR A 182 15.77 -11.72 1.31
CA THR A 182 15.27 -11.84 -0.06
C THR A 182 14.50 -10.58 -0.47
N CYS A 183 14.92 -9.92 -1.55
CA CYS A 183 14.15 -8.85 -2.18
C CYS A 183 13.00 -9.45 -2.99
N LEU A 184 11.78 -8.92 -2.83
CA LEU A 184 10.57 -9.46 -3.44
C LEU A 184 10.22 -8.82 -4.79
N ASN A 185 10.82 -7.68 -5.13
CA ASN A 185 10.47 -6.87 -6.30
C ASN A 185 11.69 -6.42 -7.12
N GLU A 186 12.60 -7.35 -7.41
CA GLU A 186 13.80 -7.07 -8.21
C GLU A 186 13.48 -6.73 -9.68
N GLU A 187 14.29 -5.86 -10.28
CA GLU A 187 14.25 -5.63 -11.72
C GLU A 187 14.71 -6.90 -12.45
N PRO A 188 14.03 -7.30 -13.54
CA PRO A 188 14.51 -8.40 -14.37
C PRO A 188 15.85 -8.02 -15.00
N GLU A 189 16.87 -8.88 -14.85
CA GLU A 189 18.15 -8.81 -15.55
C GLU A 189 17.99 -8.87 -17.09
#